data_AF-A0A084E9T0-F1
#
_entry.id   AF-A0A084E9T0-F1
#
_cell.length_a   1.000
_cell.length_b   1.000
_cell.length_c   1.000
_cell.angle_alpha   90.00
_cell.angle_beta   90.00
_cell.angle_gamma   90.00
#
_symmetry.space_group_name_H-M   'P 1'
#
loop_
_entity.id
_entity.type
_entity.pdbx_description
1 polymer ?
#
loop_
_entity_poly.entity_id
_entity_poly.type
_entity_poly.pdbx_seq_one_letter_code
_entity_poly.pdbx_strand_id
1 'polypeptide(L)'
;MSFKKTFIVFSTLTLSGCFSTFFISDEEAIKLGREEGMTIQCLKYSQIPELRNVADLPNVGVVQQLRYFAHETIGSTVFGSGRFNYIKRDYLFQKSVENHQEIINQARANVIKPNKSSCKLYLDTYETAYYRLKAQGY
;
A
#
# COMPACT_ATOMS: atom_id res chain seq x y z
N MET A 1 65.62 5.83 -8.94
CA MET A 1 64.76 5.32 -7.85
C MET A 1 63.41 6.00 -7.99
N SER A 2 62.35 5.25 -8.34
CA SER A 2 61.27 4.86 -7.41
C SER A 2 60.22 5.97 -7.27
N PHE A 3 58.92 5.88 -7.54
CA PHE A 3 57.95 4.81 -7.84
C PHE A 3 56.74 5.57 -8.49
N LYS A 4 56.28 5.22 -9.70
CA LYS A 4 54.98 4.56 -9.95
C LYS A 4 53.80 5.02 -9.06
N LYS A 5 52.83 5.76 -9.63
CA LYS A 5 51.48 5.29 -10.00
C LYS A 5 50.43 6.42 -10.06
N THR A 6 49.88 6.58 -11.25
CA THR A 6 48.56 7.10 -11.59
C THR A 6 47.51 6.61 -10.58
N PHE A 7 46.88 7.52 -9.83
CA PHE A 7 45.68 7.20 -9.06
C PHE A 7 44.47 7.49 -9.95
N ILE A 8 44.12 6.48 -10.75
CA ILE A 8 42.81 6.40 -11.37
C ILE A 8 41.83 6.20 -10.22
N VAL A 9 40.97 7.19 -9.95
CA VAL A 9 39.80 7.00 -9.10
C VAL A 9 38.80 6.18 -9.92
N PHE A 10 39.02 4.87 -9.94
CA PHE A 10 38.04 3.91 -10.42
C PHE A 10 36.94 3.81 -9.38
N SER A 11 35.73 4.13 -9.83
CA SER A 11 34.48 3.46 -9.51
C SER A 11 34.08 3.32 -8.03
N THR A 12 32.96 3.95 -7.69
CA THR A 12 31.69 3.22 -7.66
C THR A 12 30.54 4.22 -7.76
N LEU A 13 30.13 4.52 -9.00
CA LEU A 13 28.72 4.81 -9.23
C LEU A 13 27.97 3.56 -8.77
N THR A 14 27.39 3.66 -7.59
CA THR A 14 26.59 2.61 -6.98
C THR A 14 25.40 2.32 -7.90
N LEU A 15 25.57 1.29 -8.71
CA LEU A 15 24.52 0.56 -9.43
C LEU A 15 23.50 -0.11 -8.48
N SER A 16 23.45 0.27 -7.19
CA SER A 16 22.50 -0.24 -6.20
C SER A 16 21.15 0.49 -6.22
N GLY A 17 21.01 1.59 -6.97
CA GLY A 17 19.77 2.38 -7.00
C GLY A 17 18.63 1.81 -7.85
N CYS A 18 18.87 0.76 -8.65
CA CYS A 18 17.84 0.25 -9.57
C CYS A 18 16.98 -0.86 -8.96
N PHE A 19 17.53 -1.66 -8.03
CA PHE A 19 16.82 -2.81 -7.46
C PHE A 19 15.93 -2.42 -6.27
N SER A 20 16.36 -1.51 -5.39
CA SER A 20 15.64 -1.16 -4.15
C SER A 20 14.24 -0.59 -4.38
N THR A 21 13.98 -0.01 -5.56
CA THR A 21 12.66 0.54 -5.89
C THR A 21 11.58 -0.54 -5.97
N PHE A 22 11.95 -1.74 -6.44
CA PHE A 22 11.02 -2.84 -6.69
C PHE A 22 10.81 -3.76 -5.49
N PHE A 23 11.65 -3.72 -4.46
CA PHE A 23 11.47 -4.53 -3.25
C PHE A 23 10.83 -3.71 -2.13
N ILE A 24 10.04 -4.38 -1.30
CA ILE A 24 9.51 -3.82 -0.06
C ILE A 24 10.48 -4.11 1.08
N SER A 25 10.70 -3.16 1.98
CA SER A 25 11.42 -3.39 3.24
C SER A 25 10.49 -3.88 4.36
N ASP A 26 11.04 -4.47 5.43
CA ASP A 26 10.26 -4.83 6.62
C ASP A 26 9.46 -3.64 7.19
N GLU A 27 10.05 -2.44 7.19
CA GLU A 27 9.39 -1.22 7.66
C GLU A 27 8.18 -0.88 6.79
N GLU A 28 8.32 -0.97 5.47
CA GLU A 28 7.23 -0.73 4.54
C GLU A 28 6.16 -1.82 4.63
N ALA A 29 6.54 -3.07 4.87
CA ALA A 29 5.61 -4.17 5.12
C ALA A 29 4.80 -3.92 6.41
N ILE A 30 5.43 -3.43 7.47
CA ILE A 30 4.74 -3.03 8.71
C ILE A 30 3.76 -1.88 8.44
N LYS A 31 4.18 -0.84 7.70
CA LYS A 31 3.31 0.28 7.33
C LYS A 31 2.12 -0.17 6.50
N LEU A 32 2.36 -1.06 5.53
CA LEU A 32 1.32 -1.65 4.69
C LEU A 32 0.28 -2.40 5.54
N GLY A 33 0.73 -3.32 6.40
CA GLY A 33 -0.18 -4.06 7.27
C GLY A 33 -0.96 -3.17 8.24
N ARG A 34 -0.32 -2.13 8.81
CA ARG A 34 -1.01 -1.14 9.66
C ARG A 34 -2.07 -0.35 8.90
N GLU A 35 -1.75 0.14 7.71
CA GLU A 35 -2.67 0.94 6.90
C GLU A 35 -3.87 0.12 6.42
N GLU A 36 -3.64 -1.13 6.01
CA GLU A 36 -4.72 -2.08 5.71
C GLU A 36 -5.60 -2.36 6.91
N GLY A 37 -4.99 -2.64 8.08
CA GLY A 37 -5.73 -2.91 9.31
C GLY A 37 -6.55 -1.69 9.76
N MET A 38 -5.96 -0.48 9.68
CA MET A 38 -6.63 0.77 10.00
C MET A 38 -7.82 1.02 9.08
N THR A 39 -7.62 0.85 7.76
CA THR A 39 -8.69 0.95 6.76
C THR A 39 -9.83 0.00 7.07
N ILE A 40 -9.54 -1.30 7.27
CA ILE A 40 -10.57 -2.31 7.57
C ILE A 40 -11.33 -1.99 8.85
N GLN A 41 -10.65 -1.59 9.93
CA GLN A 41 -11.34 -1.26 11.18
C GLN A 41 -12.17 0.01 11.05
N CYS A 42 -11.68 1.02 10.34
CA CYS A 42 -12.43 2.26 10.14
C CYS A 42 -13.67 2.08 9.27
N LEU A 43 -13.58 1.29 8.20
CA LEU A 43 -14.72 1.04 7.32
C LEU A 43 -15.90 0.35 8.02
N LYS A 44 -15.66 -0.38 9.12
CA LYS A 44 -16.74 -0.95 9.96
C LYS A 44 -17.66 0.10 10.58
N TYR A 45 -17.21 1.35 10.73
CA TYR A 45 -18.04 2.45 11.22
C TYR A 45 -18.92 3.08 10.14
N SER A 46 -18.69 2.76 8.85
CA SER A 46 -19.49 3.29 7.75
C SER A 46 -20.94 2.82 7.87
N GLN A 47 -21.88 3.66 7.44
CA GLN A 47 -23.27 3.25 7.31
C GLN A 47 -23.54 2.46 6.03
N ILE A 48 -22.57 2.43 5.09
CA ILE A 48 -22.69 1.78 3.78
C ILE A 48 -22.30 0.30 3.92
N PRO A 49 -23.23 -0.67 3.69
CA PRO A 49 -22.95 -2.10 3.84
C PRO A 49 -21.77 -2.60 3.00
N GLU A 50 -21.63 -2.10 1.77
CA GLU A 50 -20.58 -2.46 0.83
C GLU A 50 -19.20 -2.07 1.32
N LEU A 51 -19.08 -0.95 2.03
CA LEU A 51 -17.82 -0.49 2.62
C LEU A 51 -17.48 -1.29 3.89
N ARG A 52 -18.47 -1.54 4.76
CA ARG A 52 -18.25 -2.31 6.00
C ARG A 52 -17.66 -3.70 5.76
N ASN A 53 -18.08 -4.33 4.67
CA ASN A 53 -17.74 -5.72 4.36
C ASN A 53 -16.98 -5.83 3.02
N VAL A 54 -16.27 -4.78 2.60
CA VAL A 54 -15.62 -4.74 1.28
C VAL A 54 -14.68 -5.93 1.06
N ALA A 55 -14.06 -6.46 2.12
CA ALA A 55 -13.18 -7.63 2.08
C ALA A 55 -13.92 -8.98 1.91
N ASP A 56 -15.20 -9.05 2.32
CA ASP A 56 -15.97 -10.30 2.40
C ASP A 56 -17.01 -10.44 1.27
N LEU A 57 -17.28 -9.36 0.55
CA LEU A 57 -18.26 -9.36 -0.55
C LEU A 57 -17.69 -9.95 -1.86
N PRO A 58 -18.54 -10.42 -2.79
CA PRO A 58 -18.10 -10.83 -4.12
C PRO A 58 -17.38 -9.68 -4.86
N ASN A 59 -16.27 -9.99 -5.54
CA ASN A 59 -15.45 -9.01 -6.23
C ASN A 59 -16.03 -8.59 -7.59
N VAL A 60 -17.20 -7.94 -7.58
CA VAL A 60 -17.93 -7.53 -8.80
C VAL A 60 -18.54 -6.14 -8.63
N GLY A 61 -18.85 -5.46 -9.75
CA GLY A 61 -19.54 -4.17 -9.76
C GLY A 61 -18.83 -3.12 -8.91
N VAL A 62 -19.61 -2.36 -8.12
CA VAL A 62 -19.09 -1.34 -7.18
C VAL A 62 -18.05 -1.90 -6.20
N VAL A 63 -18.18 -3.14 -5.73
CA VAL A 63 -17.24 -3.74 -4.75
C VAL A 63 -15.87 -3.94 -5.39
N GLN A 64 -15.81 -4.35 -6.66
CA GLN A 64 -14.54 -4.49 -7.38
C GLN A 64 -13.80 -3.15 -7.49
N GLN A 65 -14.53 -2.09 -7.82
CA GLN A 65 -13.96 -0.75 -7.93
C GLN A 65 -13.50 -0.22 -6.56
N LEU A 66 -14.25 -0.51 -5.50
CA LEU A 66 -13.86 -0.15 -4.14
C LEU A 66 -12.58 -0.87 -3.68
N ARG A 67 -12.42 -2.15 -4.02
CA ARG A 67 -11.18 -2.90 -3.71
C ARG A 67 -9.99 -2.36 -4.48
N TYR A 68 -10.18 -2.05 -5.76
CA TYR A 68 -9.14 -1.40 -6.56
C TYR A 68 -8.76 -0.05 -5.97
N PHE A 69 -9.75 0.78 -5.61
CA PHE A 69 -9.52 2.06 -4.98
C PHE A 69 -8.77 1.93 -3.63
N ALA A 70 -9.16 0.97 -2.78
CA ALA A 70 -8.45 0.71 -1.52
C ALA A 70 -6.98 0.32 -1.75
N HIS A 71 -6.72 -0.55 -2.73
CA HIS A 71 -5.35 -0.92 -3.10
C HIS A 71 -4.53 0.30 -3.55
N GLU A 72 -5.12 1.17 -4.39
CA GLU A 72 -4.48 2.39 -4.86
C GLU A 72 -4.19 3.39 -3.73
N THR A 73 -5.16 3.62 -2.84
CA THR A 73 -5.03 4.54 -1.70
C THR A 73 -3.98 4.04 -0.72
N ILE A 74 -4.09 2.79 -0.27
CA ILE A 74 -3.16 2.21 0.71
C ILE A 74 -1.74 2.20 0.15
N GLY A 75 -1.56 1.73 -1.09
CA GLY A 75 -0.25 1.69 -1.72
C GLY A 75 0.37 3.09 -1.90
N SER A 76 -0.43 4.06 -2.34
CA SER A 76 0.05 5.44 -2.48
C SER A 76 0.43 6.07 -1.14
N THR A 77 -0.29 5.76 -0.06
CA THR A 77 0.03 6.22 1.30
C THR A 77 1.34 5.63 1.81
N VAL A 78 1.56 4.34 1.58
CA VAL A 78 2.73 3.62 2.14
C VAL A 78 4.00 3.89 1.34
N PHE A 79 3.92 3.84 0.02
CA PHE A 79 5.10 3.89 -0.87
C PHE A 79 5.28 5.26 -1.55
N GLY A 80 4.31 6.16 -1.39
CA GLY A 80 4.21 7.39 -2.16
C GLY A 80 3.65 7.15 -3.57
N SER A 81 2.75 8.04 -4.02
CA SER A 81 2.03 7.86 -5.30
C SER A 81 2.96 7.68 -6.51
N GLY A 82 4.11 8.34 -6.54
CA GLY A 82 5.07 8.22 -7.65
C GLY A 82 5.64 6.81 -7.77
N ARG A 83 6.25 6.31 -6.69
CA ARG A 83 6.83 4.96 -6.67
C ARG A 83 5.75 3.90 -6.79
N PHE A 84 4.63 4.02 -6.08
CA PHE A 84 3.57 3.02 -6.14
C PHE A 84 3.02 2.85 -7.56
N ASN A 85 2.77 3.95 -8.28
CA ASN A 85 2.31 3.87 -9.67
C ASN A 85 3.29 3.16 -10.60
N TYR A 86 4.58 3.25 -10.31
CA TYR A 86 5.63 2.56 -11.07
C TYR A 86 5.70 1.06 -10.75
N ILE A 87 5.53 0.66 -9.48
CA ILE A 87 5.79 -0.72 -9.03
C ILE A 87 4.55 -1.59 -8.82
N LYS A 88 3.34 -1.03 -8.73
CA LYS A 88 2.12 -1.78 -8.38
C LYS A 88 1.76 -2.95 -9.31
N ARG A 89 2.26 -2.93 -10.55
CA ARG A 89 2.08 -4.02 -11.55
C ARG A 89 3.35 -4.84 -11.76
N ASP A 90 4.44 -4.51 -11.08
CA ASP A 90 5.72 -5.18 -11.24
C ASP A 90 5.72 -6.52 -10.50
N TYR A 91 6.23 -7.56 -11.18
CA TYR A 91 6.26 -8.91 -10.64
C TYR A 91 7.20 -9.06 -9.45
N LEU A 92 8.37 -8.39 -9.47
CA LEU A 92 9.33 -8.48 -8.36
C LEU A 92 8.76 -7.79 -7.11
N PHE A 93 8.05 -6.68 -7.29
CA PHE A 93 7.34 -6.03 -6.20
C PHE A 93 6.27 -6.93 -5.59
N GLN A 94 5.40 -7.52 -6.42
CA GLN A 94 4.38 -8.45 -5.94
C GLN A 94 5.00 -9.62 -5.17
N LYS A 95 6.05 -10.25 -5.73
CA LYS A 95 6.77 -11.35 -5.06
C LYS A 95 7.43 -10.90 -3.75
N SER A 96 7.97 -9.68 -3.72
CA SER A 96 8.54 -9.11 -2.50
C SER A 96 7.47 -8.92 -1.43
N VAL A 97 6.28 -8.43 -1.76
CA VAL A 97 5.15 -8.28 -0.82
C VAL A 97 4.73 -9.63 -0.27
N GLU A 98 4.58 -10.64 -1.14
CA GLU A 98 4.25 -12.02 -0.74
C GLU A 98 5.26 -12.58 0.27
N ASN A 99 6.55 -12.35 0.07
CA ASN A 99 7.60 -12.81 0.98
C ASN A 99 7.53 -12.15 2.36
N HIS A 100 6.92 -10.96 2.48
CA HIS A 100 6.75 -10.25 3.75
C HIS A 100 5.33 -10.40 4.32
N GLN A 101 4.52 -11.32 3.78
CA GLN A 101 3.12 -11.46 4.17
C GLN A 101 2.93 -11.75 5.67
N GLU A 102 3.87 -12.46 6.29
CA GLU A 102 3.83 -12.69 7.74
C GLU A 102 3.93 -11.37 8.54
N ILE A 103 4.89 -10.51 8.20
CA ILE A 103 5.07 -9.19 8.83
C ILE A 103 3.84 -8.31 8.61
N ILE A 104 3.31 -8.30 7.38
CA ILE A 104 2.08 -7.57 7.04
C ILE A 104 0.91 -8.06 7.90
N ASN A 105 0.72 -9.38 8.00
CA ASN A 105 -0.36 -9.97 8.80
C ASN A 105 -0.22 -9.66 10.29
N GLN A 106 0.99 -9.75 10.85
CA GLN A 106 1.26 -9.38 12.24
C GLN A 106 0.95 -7.90 12.49
N ALA A 107 1.43 -7.01 11.60
CA ALA A 107 1.17 -5.58 11.69
C ALA A 107 -0.33 -5.25 11.59
N ARG A 108 -1.07 -5.93 10.70
CA ARG A 108 -2.52 -5.80 10.54
C ARG A 108 -3.29 -6.24 11.78
N ALA A 109 -2.88 -7.33 12.43
CA ALA A 109 -3.49 -7.84 13.65
C ALA A 109 -3.24 -6.93 14.86
N ASN A 110 -2.10 -6.24 14.88
CA ASN A 110 -1.69 -5.37 15.99
C ASN A 110 -2.27 -3.94 15.92
N VAL A 111 -3.13 -3.64 14.94
CA VAL A 111 -3.78 -2.34 14.85
C VAL A 111 -4.74 -2.14 16.02
N ILE A 112 -4.46 -1.11 16.83
CA ILE A 112 -5.35 -0.68 17.91
C ILE A 112 -6.67 -0.24 17.28
N LYS A 113 -7.79 -0.78 17.78
CA LYS A 113 -9.13 -0.43 17.28
C LYS A 113 -9.34 1.09 17.39
N PRO A 114 -9.41 1.82 16.26
CA PRO A 114 -9.61 3.26 16.28
C PRO A 114 -11.03 3.58 16.75
N ASN A 115 -11.23 4.76 17.33
CA ASN A 115 -12.58 5.25 17.60
C ASN A 115 -13.18 5.89 16.34
N LYS A 116 -14.51 6.06 16.31
CA LYS A 116 -15.21 6.62 15.14
C LYS A 116 -14.67 8.00 14.73
N SER A 117 -14.32 8.86 15.69
CA SER A 117 -13.76 10.18 15.38
C SER A 117 -12.43 10.12 14.65
N SER A 118 -11.53 9.22 15.06
CA SER A 118 -10.23 9.02 14.38
C SER A 118 -10.37 8.42 12.98
N CYS A 119 -11.50 7.78 12.69
CA CYS A 119 -11.80 7.21 11.39
C CYS A 119 -12.43 8.19 10.41
N LYS A 120 -12.68 9.45 10.79
CA LYS A 120 -13.40 10.40 9.94
C LYS A 120 -12.79 10.51 8.53
N LEU A 121 -11.47 10.65 8.42
CA LEU A 121 -10.82 10.79 7.12
C LEU A 121 -11.02 9.55 6.25
N TYR A 122 -10.80 8.35 6.82
CA TYR A 122 -11.04 7.09 6.12
C TYR A 122 -12.49 7.00 5.64
N LEU A 123 -13.45 7.23 6.55
CA LEU A 123 -14.88 7.18 6.21
C LEU A 123 -15.22 8.15 5.09
N ASP A 124 -14.85 9.42 5.22
CA ASP A 124 -15.15 10.45 4.22
C ASP A 124 -14.54 10.08 2.85
N THR A 125 -13.29 9.59 2.81
CA THR A 125 -12.62 9.17 1.57
C THR A 125 -13.36 8.02 0.87
N TYR A 126 -13.68 6.95 1.59
CA TYR A 126 -14.26 5.75 1.00
C TYR A 126 -15.78 5.88 0.74
N GLU A 127 -16.52 6.60 1.57
CA GLU A 127 -17.94 6.91 1.34
C GLU A 127 -18.11 7.83 0.11
N THR A 128 -17.25 8.84 -0.04
CA THR A 128 -17.24 9.69 -1.24
C THR A 128 -16.93 8.87 -2.49
N ALA A 129 -15.94 7.97 -2.42
CA ALA A 129 -15.61 7.08 -3.53
C ALA A 129 -16.79 6.19 -3.91
N TYR A 130 -17.46 5.58 -2.93
CA TYR A 130 -18.66 4.77 -3.16
C TYR A 130 -19.76 5.56 -3.89
N TYR A 131 -20.14 6.73 -3.39
CA TYR A 131 -21.21 7.53 -4.01
C TYR A 131 -20.84 7.98 -5.43
N ARG A 132 -19.57 8.33 -5.66
CA ARG A 132 -19.08 8.64 -7.01
C ARG A 132 -19.21 7.44 -7.95
N LEU A 133 -18.85 6.23 -7.51
CA LEU A 133 -18.97 5.02 -8.31
C LEU A 133 -20.43 4.69 -8.61
N LYS A 134 -21.33 4.82 -7.63
CA LYS A 134 -22.78 4.67 -7.84
C LYS A 134 -23.31 5.66 -8.88
N ALA A 135 -22.87 6.92 -8.83
CA ALA A 135 -23.26 7.93 -9.81
C ALA A 135 -22.74 7.64 -11.24
N GLN A 136 -21.66 6.86 -11.36
CA GLN A 136 -21.09 6.42 -12.64
C GLN A 136 -21.75 5.14 -13.19
N GLY A 137 -22.71 4.56 -12.45
CA GLY A 137 -23.46 3.38 -12.90
C GLY A 137 -22.88 2.02 -12.47
N TYR A 138 -21.96 2.00 -11.48
CA TYR A 138 -21.46 0.77 -10.87
C TYR A 138 -22.39 0.18 -9.79
#